data_AF-A0A077PPI2-F1
#
_entry.id   AF-A0A077PPI2-F1
#
_cell.length_a   1.000
_cell.length_b   1.000
_cell.length_c   1.000
_cell.angle_alpha   90.00
_cell.angle_beta   90.00
_cell.angle_gamma   90.00
#
_symmetry.space_group_name_H-M   'P 1'
#
loop_
_entity.id
_entity.type
_entity.pdbx_description
1 polymer ?
#
loop_
_entity_poly.entity_id
_entity_poly.type
_entity_poly.pdbx_seq_one_letter_code
_entity_poly.pdbx_strand_id
1 'polypeptide(L)'
;MANYTVVSFDISTKTNPKGYDYIELSLDLLNSSNNSKKVTYELHDDTRHILNAIKTVLHNSLNLAISNHIKIEISEFLDRMYIFIKLPVLQSDGKIKKEQYQYTAHKI
;
A
#
# COMPACT_ATOMS: atom_id res chain seq x y z
N MET A 1 13.17 -1.66 -5.67
CA MET A 1 11.94 -2.14 -5.00
C MET A 1 11.76 -3.61 -5.27
N ALA A 2 11.20 -4.35 -4.31
CA ALA A 2 10.88 -5.76 -4.48
C ALA A 2 9.48 -5.92 -5.09
N ASN A 3 9.34 -6.85 -6.04
CA ASN A 3 8.07 -7.15 -6.70
C ASN A 3 7.27 -8.17 -5.88
N TYR A 4 5.96 -7.92 -5.75
CA TYR A 4 5.04 -8.79 -5.04
C TYR A 4 3.74 -8.99 -5.82
N THR A 5 3.24 -10.21 -5.84
CA THR A 5 1.83 -10.48 -6.15
C THR A 5 1.02 -10.28 -4.89
N VAL A 6 -0.08 -9.52 -4.97
CA VAL A 6 -1.03 -9.35 -3.86
C VAL A 6 -2.02 -10.51 -3.90
N VAL A 7 -2.11 -11.27 -2.81
CA VAL A 7 -3.07 -12.37 -2.66
C VAL A 7 -4.37 -11.83 -2.07
N SER A 8 -4.25 -11.09 -0.97
CA SER A 8 -5.35 -10.41 -0.29
C SER A 8 -4.81 -9.21 0.47
N PHE A 9 -5.71 -8.31 0.85
CA PHE A 9 -5.39 -7.17 1.68
C PHE A 9 -6.57 -6.80 2.58
N ASP A 10 -6.28 -6.10 3.67
CA ASP A 10 -7.26 -5.43 4.51
C ASP A 10 -6.80 -3.99 4.75
N ILE A 11 -7.77 -3.05 4.77
CA ILE A 11 -7.51 -1.64 5.03
C ILE A 11 -8.53 -1.14 6.04
N SER A 12 -8.06 -0.79 7.24
CA SER A 12 -8.91 -0.23 8.29
C SER A 12 -8.40 1.14 8.72
N THR A 13 -9.33 1.99 9.16
CA THR A 13 -9.01 3.26 9.80
C THR A 13 -9.08 3.04 11.30
N LYS A 14 -8.02 3.39 12.03
CA LYS A 14 -7.91 3.20 13.48
C LYS A 14 -7.49 4.50 14.13
N THR A 15 -7.76 4.62 15.42
CA THR A 15 -7.35 5.76 16.25
C THR A 15 -6.38 5.26 17.32
N ASN A 16 -5.21 5.88 17.43
CA ASN A 16 -4.23 5.50 18.46
C ASN A 16 -4.67 6.02 19.85
N PRO A 17 -4.06 5.53 20.95
CA PRO A 17 -4.41 5.98 22.30
C PRO A 17 -4.25 7.48 22.57
N LYS A 18 -3.53 8.20 21.69
CA LYS A 18 -3.34 9.66 21.75
C LYS A 18 -4.40 10.43 20.96
N GLY A 19 -5.36 9.73 20.33
CA GLY A 19 -6.46 10.34 19.57
C GLY A 19 -6.13 10.67 18.12
N TYR A 20 -5.01 10.18 17.58
CA TYR A 20 -4.65 10.40 16.17
C TYR A 20 -5.06 9.21 15.31
N ASP A 21 -5.73 9.50 14.20
CA ASP A 21 -6.15 8.50 13.23
C ASP A 21 -4.97 8.03 12.35
N TYR A 22 -5.05 6.78 11.91
CA TYR A 22 -4.11 6.17 10.97
C TYR A 22 -4.82 5.10 10.13
N ILE A 23 -4.21 4.73 9.00
CA ILE A 23 -4.64 3.60 8.20
C ILE A 23 -3.79 2.38 8.58
N GLU A 24 -4.43 1.29 9.02
CA GLU A 24 -3.76 0.00 9.09
C GLU A 24 -3.95 -0.73 7.77
N LEU A 25 -2.83 -1.00 7.08
CA LEU A 25 -2.76 -1.74 5.82
C LEU A 25 -2.15 -3.11 6.09
N SER A 26 -2.95 -4.17 6.00
CA SER A 26 -2.47 -5.55 6.06
C SER A 26 -2.41 -6.16 4.67
N LEU A 27 -1.30 -6.81 4.32
CA LEU A 27 -1.04 -7.40 3.01
C LEU A 27 -0.63 -8.88 3.14
N ASP A 28 -1.25 -9.74 2.36
CA ASP A 28 -0.76 -11.10 2.08
C ASP A 28 -0.15 -11.11 0.67
N LEU A 29 1.14 -11.41 0.57
CA LEU A 29 1.94 -11.24 -0.63
C LEU A 29 2.65 -12.54 -1.02
N LEU A 30 2.93 -12.69 -2.31
CA LEU A 30 3.87 -13.68 -2.85
C LEU A 30 5.04 -12.95 -3.48
N ASN A 31 6.28 -13.33 -3.13
CA ASN A 31 7.47 -12.80 -3.78
C ASN A 31 7.70 -13.46 -5.17
N SER A 32 8.79 -13.09 -5.86
CA SER A 32 9.12 -13.66 -7.17
C SER A 32 9.33 -15.17 -7.18
N SER A 33 9.68 -15.76 -6.04
CA SER A 33 9.87 -17.21 -5.85
C SER A 33 8.63 -17.92 -5.31
N ASN A 34 7.48 -17.23 -5.31
CA ASN A 34 6.21 -17.73 -4.79
C ASN A 34 6.19 -18.03 -3.28
N ASN A 35 7.15 -17.48 -2.52
CA ASN A 35 7.14 -17.57 -1.06
C ASN A 35 6.16 -16.53 -0.50
N SER A 36 5.34 -16.96 0.45
CA SER A 36 4.40 -16.07 1.16
C SER A 36 5.14 -15.08 2.07
N LYS A 37 4.66 -13.83 2.07
CA LYS A 37 5.07 -12.77 2.98
C LYS A 37 3.81 -12.05 3.44
N LYS A 38 3.57 -12.04 4.75
CA LYS A 38 2.56 -11.19 5.37
C LYS A 38 3.25 -9.96 5.94
N VAL A 39 2.63 -8.80 5.77
CA VAL A 39 3.13 -7.55 6.33
C VAL A 39 1.98 -6.61 6.66
N THR A 40 2.08 -5.94 7.79
CA THR A 40 1.15 -4.90 8.19
C THR A 40 1.89 -3.57 8.38
N TYR A 41 1.26 -2.50 7.93
CA TYR A 41 1.76 -1.13 8.07
C TYR A 41 0.73 -0.24 8.73
N GLU A 42 1.18 0.64 9.63
CA GLU A 42 0.43 1.83 10.03
C GLU A 42 0.84 2.99 9.12
N LEU A 43 -0.10 3.58 8.41
CA LEU A 43 0.12 4.71 7.51
C LEU A 43 -0.52 5.96 8.10
N HIS A 44 0.25 7.04 8.12
CA HIS A 44 -0.20 8.33 8.64
C HIS A 44 -0.40 9.33 7.51
N ASP A 45 -1.25 10.33 7.74
CA ASP A 45 -1.30 11.48 6.88
C ASP A 45 -0.03 12.31 7.01
N ASP A 46 0.26 13.04 5.94
CA ASP A 46 1.32 14.03 5.93
C ASP A 46 1.01 15.10 4.87
N THR A 47 1.96 16.01 4.67
CA THR A 47 1.87 17.09 3.67
C THR A 47 1.59 16.63 2.23
N ARG A 48 1.80 15.36 1.89
CA ARG A 48 1.59 14.78 0.55
C ARG A 48 0.22 14.13 0.43
N HIS A 49 -0.24 13.45 1.47
CA HIS A 49 -1.44 12.62 1.41
C HIS A 49 -2.24 12.67 2.72
N ILE A 50 -3.55 12.91 2.61
CA ILE A 50 -4.50 12.77 3.72
C ILE A 50 -5.03 11.33 3.82
N LEU A 51 -5.44 10.88 5.01
CA LEU A 51 -5.84 9.49 5.28
C LEU A 51 -6.91 8.96 4.30
N ASN A 52 -7.92 9.76 3.98
CA ASN A 52 -8.98 9.34 3.05
C ASN A 52 -8.42 9.09 1.64
N ALA A 53 -7.51 9.94 1.16
CA ALA A 53 -6.87 9.77 -0.14
C ALA A 53 -5.98 8.51 -0.17
N ILE A 54 -5.21 8.28 0.90
CA ILE A 54 -4.40 7.06 1.08
C ILE A 54 -5.30 5.82 0.97
N LYS A 55 -6.40 5.78 1.73
CA LYS A 55 -7.35 4.67 1.74
C LYS A 55 -7.96 4.41 0.36
N THR A 56 -8.42 5.45 -0.32
CA THR A 56 -9.02 5.33 -1.66
C THR A 56 -8.01 4.80 -2.68
N VAL A 57 -6.80 5.36 -2.72
CA VAL A 57 -5.75 4.94 -3.65
C VAL A 57 -5.36 3.48 -3.41
N LEU A 58 -5.10 3.10 -2.16
CA LEU A 58 -4.72 1.73 -1.80
C LEU A 58 -5.84 0.75 -2.15
N HIS A 59 -7.08 1.04 -1.74
CA HIS A 59 -8.21 0.15 -1.99
C HIS A 59 -8.41 -0.07 -3.50
N ASN A 60 -8.43 1.00 -4.30
CA ASN A 60 -8.64 0.89 -5.75
C ASN A 60 -7.47 0.17 -6.42
N SER A 61 -6.23 0.53 -6.09
CA SER A 61 -5.06 0.00 -6.76
C SER A 61 -4.76 -1.46 -6.39
N LEU A 62 -4.98 -1.86 -5.13
CA LEU A 62 -4.78 -3.24 -4.70
C LEU A 62 -5.86 -4.17 -5.28
N ASN A 63 -7.11 -3.71 -5.38
CA ASN A 63 -8.16 -4.43 -6.11
C ASN A 63 -7.81 -4.58 -7.60
N LEU A 64 -7.26 -3.54 -8.21
CA LEU A 64 -6.80 -3.59 -9.61
C LEU A 64 -5.64 -4.57 -9.77
N ALA A 65 -4.71 -4.59 -8.81
CA ALA A 65 -3.58 -5.52 -8.78
C ALA A 65 -4.04 -6.99 -8.73
N ILE A 66 -5.00 -7.31 -7.85
CA ILE A 66 -5.57 -8.66 -7.72
C ILE A 66 -6.32 -9.05 -9.00
N SER A 67 -7.27 -8.23 -9.44
CA SER A 67 -8.15 -8.55 -10.58
C SER A 67 -7.42 -8.72 -11.91
N ASN A 68 -6.29 -8.02 -12.09
CA ASN A 68 -5.50 -8.06 -13.33
C ASN A 68 -4.18 -8.82 -13.19
N HIS A 69 -3.95 -9.48 -12.04
CA HIS A 69 -2.68 -10.17 -11.73
C HIS A 69 -1.44 -9.28 -11.89
N ILE A 70 -1.55 -7.99 -11.59
CA ILE A 70 -0.46 -7.02 -11.70
C ILE A 70 0.34 -7.00 -10.40
N LYS A 71 1.66 -7.20 -10.51
CA LYS A 71 2.55 -7.11 -9.35
C LYS A 71 2.73 -5.67 -8.89
N ILE A 72 2.67 -5.46 -7.57
CA ILE A 72 3.07 -4.19 -6.94
C ILE A 72 4.56 -4.22 -6.60
N GLU A 73 5.14 -3.06 -6.39
CA GLU A 73 6.53 -2.95 -5.91
C GLU A 73 6.56 -2.23 -4.56
N ILE A 74 7.28 -2.78 -3.59
CA ILE A 74 7.43 -2.16 -2.26
C ILE A 74 8.92 -1.97 -1.96
N SER A 75 9.27 -0.79 -1.45
CA SER A 75 10.55 -0.50 -0.81
C SER A 75 10.32 0.07 0.58
N GLU A 76 10.87 -0.59 1.59
CA GLU A 76 10.77 -0.21 3.00
C GLU A 76 12.02 0.61 3.40
N PHE A 77 11.83 1.81 3.95
CA PHE A 77 12.89 2.64 4.55
C PHE A 77 12.53 2.92 6.01
N LEU A 78 12.52 1.85 6.81
CA LEU A 78 11.96 1.86 8.16
C LEU A 78 12.67 2.82 9.12
N ASP A 79 13.99 3.00 8.99
CA ASP A 79 14.77 3.98 9.77
C ASP A 79 14.32 5.42 9.56
N ARG A 80 13.63 5.69 8.44
CA ARG A 80 13.08 7.00 8.07
C ARG A 80 11.57 7.03 8.13
N MET A 81 10.92 5.97 8.61
CA MET A 81 9.46 5.84 8.73
C MET A 81 8.74 6.09 7.40
N TYR A 82 9.30 5.62 6.27
CA TYR A 82 8.66 5.70 4.96
C TYR A 82 8.63 4.36 4.25
N ILE A 83 7.57 4.15 3.49
CA ILE A 83 7.52 3.13 2.44
C ILE A 83 7.23 3.80 1.10
N PHE A 84 7.81 3.23 0.04
CA PHE A 84 7.41 3.54 -1.32
C PHE A 84 6.69 2.34 -1.90
N ILE A 85 5.51 2.58 -2.47
CA ILE A 85 4.71 1.55 -3.14
C ILE A 85 4.46 1.99 -4.58
N LYS A 86 4.83 1.17 -5.57
CA LYS A 86 4.30 1.32 -6.92
C LYS A 86 3.04 0.49 -7.10
N LEU A 87 1.97 1.18 -7.43
CA LEU A 87 0.61 0.67 -7.49
C LEU A 87 0.05 0.82 -8.91
N PRO A 88 -0.72 -0.16 -9.42
CA PRO A 88 -1.42 0.01 -10.68
C PRO A 88 -2.60 0.97 -10.51
N VAL A 89 -2.69 1.96 -11.39
CA VAL A 89 -3.71 3.01 -11.40
C VAL A 89 -4.36 3.06 -12.78
N LEU A 90 -5.69 3.07 -12.80
CA LEU A 90 -6.47 3.27 -14.02
C LEU A 90 -6.40 4.75 -14.42
N GLN A 91 -5.86 5.01 -15.60
CA GLN A 91 -5.71 6.34 -16.15
C GLN A 91 -7.00 6.78 -16.87
N SER A 92 -7.11 8.08 -17.14
CA SER A 92 -8.25 8.66 -17.88
C SER A 92 -8.38 8.13 -19.32
N ASP A 93 -7.31 7.62 -19.92
CA ASP A 93 -7.31 6.97 -21.24
C ASP A 93 -7.69 5.48 -21.20
N GLY A 94 -8.11 4.97 -20.03
CA GLY A 94 -8.50 3.58 -19.81
C GLY A 94 -7.33 2.61 -19.65
N LYS A 95 -6.07 3.08 -19.72
CA LYS A 95 -4.90 2.21 -19.53
C LYS A 95 -4.53 2.10 -18.06
N ILE A 96 -3.94 0.96 -17.69
CA ILE A 96 -3.38 0.77 -16.35
C ILE A 96 -1.89 1.13 -16.40
N LYS A 97 -1.46 2.06 -15.55
CA LYS A 97 -0.05 2.41 -15.36
C LYS A 97 0.36 2.24 -13.91
N LYS A 98 1.64 1.99 -13.66
CA LYS A 98 2.18 1.98 -12.30
C LYS A 98 2.56 3.39 -11.89
N GLU A 99 2.01 3.85 -10.78
CA GLU A 99 2.38 5.11 -10.13
C GLU A 99 3.05 4.83 -8.81
N GLN A 100 4.02 5.67 -8.45
CA GLN A 100 4.76 5.54 -7.20
C GLN A 100 4.17 6.47 -6.13
N TYR A 101 3.84 5.88 -4.99
CA TYR A 101 3.36 6.59 -3.81
C TYR A 101 4.37 6.47 -2.68
N GLN A 102 4.58 7.56 -1.95
CA GLN A 102 5.39 7.57 -0.73
C GLN A 102 4.46 7.81 0.45
N TYR A 103 4.48 6.91 1.43
CA TYR A 103 3.67 7.02 2.64
C TYR A 103 4.56 7.10 3.87
N THR A 104 4.20 7.97 4.82
CA THR A 104 4.70 7.89 6.20
C THR A 104 4.15 6.62 6.83
N ALA A 105 5.03 5.72 7.25
CA ALA A 105 4.65 4.37 7.61
C ALA A 105 5.50 3.74 8.70
N HIS A 106 4.84 3.00 9.59
CA HIS A 106 5.46 2.06 10.54
C HIS A 106 5.09 0.64 10.16
N LYS A 107 6.03 -0.29 10.35
CA LYS A 107 5.76 -1.72 10.19
C LYS A 107 5.46 -2.32 11.55
N ILE A 108 4.36 -3.06 11.65
CA ILE A 108 3.88 -3.71 12.89
C ILE A 108 3.78 -5.21 12.73
#